data_AF-A0A848UTH5-F1
#
_entry.id   AF-A0A848UTH5-F1
#
_cell.length_a   1.000
_cell.length_b   1.000
_cell.length_c   1.000
_cell.angle_alpha   90.00
_cell.angle_beta   90.00
_cell.angle_gamma   90.00
#
_symmetry.space_group_name_H-M   'P 1'
#
loop_
_entity.id
_entity.type
_entity.pdbx_description
1 polymer ?
#
loop_
_entity_poly.entity_id
_entity_poly.type
_entity_poly.pdbx_seq_one_letter_code
_entity_poly.pdbx_strand_id
1 'polypeptide(L)'
;FPIGMGYDFKGIYNLWEKNINLFSGDSRKDIEETIEISDLSSPELDTLIGNKAADTLREEIELVEGIYPKFNKEDYLNGNQQPVFFGSALNNFGVRELLDCFVEIAPKPRPKQSEERLVKPDEKKFTGFVFKIHANMDPNHRNRLAFIKIVSGEFKRNTPYLHVRHNKNVKFSSPNAFFAEKKEIVDVSYPGDIVGLQDTGTFKIGDTLTEGEVINYKGVPSFSPEHFRYINNADPMKSKQLYKGIDQLMDEGVAQLFTLDLNGRKVIGTVGALQYEVIQYRLEHEYGAKCTYENLNVHKACWVQTEDEKSEEYKEFLRVKQRFLARDKQNQLVYLADSMFSLQMTQQKYPSITFHMTSEFD
;
A
#
# COMPACT_ATOMS: atom_id res chain seq x y z
N PHE A 1 14.93 21.63 -12.85
CA PHE A 1 14.19 21.95 -14.09
C PHE A 1 15.00 21.44 -15.28
N PRO A 2 14.39 20.77 -16.27
CA PRO A 2 15.14 20.15 -17.36
C PRO A 2 15.62 21.21 -18.36
N ILE A 3 16.75 20.96 -19.00
CA ILE A 3 17.30 21.79 -20.08
C ILE A 3 17.17 20.98 -21.36
N GLY A 4 16.16 21.30 -22.18
CA GLY A 4 15.80 20.51 -23.36
C GLY A 4 15.11 19.18 -23.02
N MET A 5 14.89 18.34 -24.04
CA MET A 5 14.24 17.03 -23.90
C MET A 5 14.67 16.05 -25.00
N GLY A 6 14.54 14.75 -24.75
CA GLY A 6 14.85 13.71 -25.73
C GLY A 6 16.29 13.79 -26.22
N TYR A 7 16.47 13.93 -27.53
CA TYR A 7 17.80 14.04 -28.17
C TYR A 7 18.54 15.35 -27.81
N ASP A 8 17.81 16.41 -27.49
CA ASP A 8 18.37 17.71 -27.14
C ASP A 8 18.49 17.91 -25.62
N PHE A 9 18.30 16.86 -24.82
CA PHE A 9 18.44 16.94 -23.37
C PHE A 9 19.89 17.23 -22.98
N LYS A 10 20.11 18.36 -22.30
CA LYS A 10 21.43 18.85 -21.88
C LYS A 10 21.70 18.66 -20.40
N GLY A 11 20.66 18.52 -19.57
CA GLY A 11 20.83 18.40 -18.13
C GLY A 11 19.67 18.99 -17.33
N ILE A 12 19.93 19.33 -16.07
CA ILE A 12 18.96 19.97 -15.17
C ILE A 12 19.58 21.19 -14.49
N TYR A 13 18.77 22.23 -14.30
CA TYR A 13 19.05 23.34 -13.41
C TYR A 13 18.32 23.15 -12.07
N ASN A 14 19.04 23.21 -10.96
CA ASN A 14 18.48 23.22 -9.62
C ASN A 14 18.18 24.66 -9.19
N LEU A 15 16.90 25.02 -9.06
CA LEU A 15 16.48 26.37 -8.66
C LEU A 15 16.88 26.70 -7.21
N TRP A 16 17.00 25.69 -6.35
CA TRP A 16 17.25 25.88 -4.92
C TRP A 16 18.73 26.11 -4.64
N GLU A 17 19.57 25.21 -5.14
CA GLU A 17 21.03 25.29 -4.98
C GLU A 17 21.69 26.18 -6.03
N LYS A 18 20.93 26.62 -7.05
CA LYS A 18 21.40 27.43 -8.17
C LYS A 18 22.62 26.82 -8.85
N ASN A 19 22.51 25.56 -9.23
CA ASN A 19 23.54 24.83 -9.94
C ASN A 19 22.96 24.09 -11.16
N ILE A 20 23.83 23.76 -12.10
CA ILE A 20 23.52 22.94 -13.26
C ILE A 20 24.23 21.61 -13.12
N ASN A 21 23.48 20.56 -13.39
CA ASN A 21 24.02 19.23 -13.63
C ASN A 21 23.87 18.93 -15.13
N LEU A 22 24.98 18.65 -15.81
CA LEU A 22 25.01 18.42 -17.26
C LEU A 22 24.96 16.92 -17.58
N PHE A 23 24.08 16.57 -18.51
CA PHE A 23 23.91 15.19 -18.96
C PHE A 23 25.00 14.79 -19.96
N SER A 24 25.81 13.79 -19.61
CA SER A 24 26.89 13.29 -20.48
C SER A 24 26.54 12.05 -21.30
N GLY A 25 25.34 11.48 -21.17
CA GLY A 25 24.90 10.28 -21.93
C GLY A 25 25.62 8.97 -21.57
N ASP A 26 26.71 9.02 -20.81
CA ASP A 26 27.51 7.86 -20.40
C ASP A 26 27.09 7.41 -18.99
N SER A 27 26.41 6.26 -18.92
CA SER A 27 25.82 5.71 -17.69
C SER A 27 26.82 5.12 -16.70
N ARG A 28 28.13 5.22 -16.97
CA ARG A 28 29.22 4.59 -16.19
C ARG A 28 30.07 5.55 -15.37
N LYS A 29 29.75 6.85 -15.32
CA LYS A 29 30.52 7.78 -14.49
C LYS A 29 29.94 7.86 -13.08
N ASP A 30 30.81 7.62 -12.10
CA ASP A 30 30.59 7.90 -10.69
C ASP A 30 30.43 9.41 -10.50
N ILE A 31 29.26 9.83 -10.02
CA ILE A 31 28.92 11.17 -9.52
C ILE A 31 29.11 12.29 -10.56
N GLU A 32 27.99 12.83 -11.03
CA GLU A 32 27.97 13.96 -11.95
C GLU A 32 28.50 15.24 -11.29
N GLU A 33 29.33 15.98 -12.04
CA GLU A 33 29.86 17.28 -11.61
C GLU A 33 28.76 18.34 -11.71
N THR A 34 28.38 18.91 -10.57
CA THR A 34 27.49 20.07 -10.48
C THR A 34 28.30 21.35 -10.65
N ILE A 35 27.87 22.23 -11.56
CA ILE A 35 28.49 23.54 -11.80
C ILE A 35 27.57 24.61 -11.22
N GLU A 36 28.08 25.43 -10.30
CA GLU A 36 27.32 26.54 -9.73
C GLU A 36 27.01 27.59 -10.79
N ILE A 37 25.74 27.97 -10.93
CA ILE A 37 25.24 29.02 -11.82
C ILE A 37 24.21 29.82 -11.03
N SER A 38 24.72 30.76 -10.23
CA SER A 38 23.90 31.61 -9.36
C SER A 38 23.06 32.64 -10.11
N ASP A 39 23.54 33.03 -11.30
CA ASP A 39 22.92 34.00 -12.21
C ASP A 39 22.73 33.38 -13.60
N LEU A 40 21.47 33.21 -14.01
CA LEU A 40 21.11 32.66 -15.32
C LEU A 40 21.50 33.61 -16.46
N SER A 41 21.74 34.90 -16.20
CA SER A 41 22.27 35.84 -17.19
C SER A 41 23.79 35.72 -17.39
N SER A 42 24.48 34.83 -16.66
CA SER A 42 25.91 34.61 -16.82
C SER A 42 26.25 34.07 -18.22
N PRO A 43 27.26 34.63 -18.93
CA PRO A 43 27.78 34.06 -20.18
C PRO A 43 28.33 32.65 -20.06
N GLU A 44 28.64 32.21 -18.83
CA GLU A 44 29.06 30.83 -18.55
C GLU A 44 27.95 29.84 -18.89
N LEU A 45 26.69 30.20 -18.64
CA LEU A 45 25.53 29.38 -19.01
C LEU A 45 25.50 29.15 -20.52
N ASP A 46 25.63 30.22 -21.30
CA ASP A 46 25.62 30.17 -22.77
C ASP A 46 26.77 29.30 -23.31
N THR A 47 27.92 29.32 -22.63
CA THR A 47 29.08 28.50 -22.98
C THR A 47 28.85 27.02 -22.68
N LEU A 48 28.16 26.70 -21.57
CA LEU A 48 27.92 25.32 -21.11
C LEU A 48 26.85 24.59 -21.92
N ILE A 49 25.71 25.24 -22.18
CA ILE A 49 24.54 24.60 -22.80
C ILE A 49 24.18 25.14 -24.19
N GLY A 50 24.82 26.22 -24.61
CA GLY A 50 24.57 26.91 -25.88
C GLY A 50 23.46 27.97 -25.78
N ASN A 51 23.61 29.08 -26.51
CA ASN A 51 22.70 30.24 -26.47
C ASN A 51 21.22 29.87 -26.53
N LYS A 52 20.82 29.02 -27.48
CA LYS A 52 19.41 28.65 -27.67
C LYS A 52 18.83 27.97 -26.43
N ALA A 53 19.57 27.04 -25.82
CA ALA A 53 19.10 26.32 -24.63
C ALA A 53 19.13 27.22 -23.39
N ALA A 54 20.12 28.11 -23.29
CA ALA A 54 20.21 29.11 -22.23
C ALA A 54 19.03 30.09 -22.26
N ASP A 55 18.66 30.61 -23.43
CA ASP A 55 17.53 31.52 -23.60
C ASP A 55 16.21 30.84 -23.23
N THR A 56 15.97 29.61 -23.71
CA THR A 56 14.79 28.83 -23.33
C THR A 56 14.76 28.56 -21.82
N LEU A 57 15.88 28.19 -21.21
CA LEU A 57 15.94 27.98 -19.76
C LEU A 57 15.59 29.26 -18.99
N ARG A 58 16.10 30.42 -19.41
CA ARG A 58 15.79 31.72 -18.77
C ARG A 58 14.30 32.01 -18.81
N GLU A 59 13.67 31.87 -19.98
CA GLU A 59 12.23 32.09 -20.16
C GLU A 59 11.39 31.10 -19.32
N GLU A 60 11.77 29.82 -19.31
CA GLU A 60 11.05 28.79 -18.57
C GLU A 60 11.18 28.97 -17.05
N ILE A 61 12.35 29.35 -16.55
CA ILE A 61 12.53 29.63 -15.11
C ILE A 61 11.77 30.89 -14.69
N GLU A 62 11.80 31.95 -15.49
CA GLU A 62 10.99 33.17 -15.22
C GLU A 62 9.50 32.81 -15.11
N LEU A 63 9.00 31.98 -16.02
CA LEU A 63 7.61 31.50 -15.98
C LEU A 63 7.34 30.67 -14.72
N VAL A 64 8.25 29.77 -14.36
CA VAL A 64 8.12 28.91 -13.18
C VAL A 64 8.06 29.76 -11.91
N GLU A 65 8.96 30.71 -11.75
CA GLU A 65 9.00 31.60 -10.58
C GLU A 65 7.81 32.57 -10.52
N GLY A 66 7.25 32.95 -11.68
CA GLY A 66 6.07 33.80 -11.77
C GLY A 66 4.74 33.09 -11.48
N ILE A 67 4.63 31.79 -11.81
CA ILE A 67 3.37 31.02 -11.68
C ILE A 67 3.33 30.17 -10.41
N TYR A 68 4.43 29.49 -10.07
CA TYR A 68 4.42 28.49 -9.01
C TYR A 68 4.89 29.08 -7.67
N PRO A 69 4.28 28.66 -6.55
CA PRO A 69 4.72 29.06 -5.24
C PRO A 69 6.11 28.47 -4.93
N LYS A 70 6.89 29.19 -4.12
CA LYS A 70 8.12 28.65 -3.54
C LYS A 70 7.83 27.43 -2.67
N PHE A 71 8.82 26.57 -2.51
CA PHE A 71 8.71 25.41 -1.64
C PHE A 71 8.44 25.82 -0.18
N ASN A 72 7.45 25.18 0.44
CA ASN A 72 7.10 25.31 1.84
C ASN A 72 7.03 23.90 2.47
N LYS A 73 7.81 23.68 3.52
CA LYS A 73 7.91 22.37 4.17
C LYS A 73 6.60 21.95 4.85
N GLU A 74 5.84 22.89 5.41
CA GLU A 74 4.56 22.59 6.06
C GLU A 74 3.50 22.15 5.04
N ASP A 75 3.40 22.86 3.91
CA ASP A 75 2.49 22.48 2.83
C ASP A 75 2.84 21.12 2.23
N TYR A 76 4.13 20.82 2.08
CA TYR A 76 4.62 19.49 1.69
C TYR A 76 4.20 18.40 2.69
N LEU A 77 4.42 18.62 3.99
CA LEU A 77 4.07 17.65 5.04
C LEU A 77 2.56 17.44 5.19
N ASN A 78 1.76 18.41 4.75
CA ASN A 78 0.30 18.34 4.68
C ASN A 78 -0.21 17.74 3.35
N GLY A 79 0.67 17.50 2.37
CA GLY A 79 0.29 16.98 1.05
C GLY A 79 -0.31 18.01 0.09
N ASN A 80 -0.22 19.29 0.42
CA ASN A 80 -0.74 20.40 -0.40
C ASN A 80 0.26 20.87 -1.47
N GLN A 81 1.54 20.52 -1.32
CA GLN A 81 2.60 20.86 -2.26
C GLN A 81 3.51 19.66 -2.50
N GLN A 82 3.93 19.46 -3.75
CA GLN A 82 4.82 18.37 -4.15
C GLN A 82 6.03 18.95 -4.87
N PRO A 83 7.27 18.79 -4.34
CA PRO A 83 8.46 19.19 -5.06
C PRO A 83 8.63 18.33 -6.31
N VAL A 84 8.97 18.96 -7.44
CA VAL A 84 9.09 18.29 -8.73
C VAL A 84 10.55 18.17 -9.12
N PHE A 85 10.98 16.95 -9.42
CA PHE A 85 12.31 16.62 -9.90
C PHE A 85 12.22 16.14 -11.34
N PHE A 86 13.26 16.45 -12.11
CA PHE A 86 13.43 16.00 -13.48
C PHE A 86 14.72 15.21 -13.58
N GLY A 87 14.73 14.16 -14.38
CA GLY A 87 15.90 13.31 -14.53
C GLY A 87 15.64 12.10 -15.42
N SER A 88 16.61 11.20 -15.46
CA SER A 88 16.54 9.96 -16.21
C SER A 88 17.02 8.80 -15.34
N ALA A 89 16.08 8.06 -14.74
CA ALA A 89 16.39 6.91 -13.90
C ALA A 89 17.21 5.84 -14.65
N LEU A 90 16.96 5.65 -15.96
CA LEU A 90 17.72 4.72 -16.81
C LEU A 90 19.21 5.08 -16.88
N ASN A 91 19.53 6.36 -16.83
CA ASN A 91 20.90 6.87 -16.87
C ASN A 91 21.42 7.27 -15.49
N ASN A 92 20.68 6.99 -14.42
CA ASN A 92 20.99 7.44 -13.06
C ASN A 92 21.18 8.98 -12.91
N PHE A 93 20.55 9.76 -13.80
CA PHE A 93 20.69 11.23 -13.84
C PHE A 93 19.55 11.91 -13.06
N GLY A 94 19.87 12.87 -12.18
CA GLY A 94 18.89 13.58 -11.34
C GLY A 94 18.39 12.80 -10.11
N VAL A 95 18.88 11.57 -9.91
CA VAL A 95 18.48 10.68 -8.80
C VAL A 95 19.09 11.14 -7.48
N ARG A 96 20.31 11.66 -7.52
CA ARG A 96 21.01 12.16 -6.33
C ARG A 96 20.27 13.34 -5.73
N GLU A 97 19.93 14.35 -6.52
CA GLU A 97 19.22 15.56 -6.08
C GLU A 97 17.86 15.21 -5.46
N LEU A 98 17.17 14.23 -6.04
CA LEU A 98 15.94 13.68 -5.47
C LEU A 98 16.19 13.05 -4.08
N LEU A 99 17.22 12.22 -3.95
CA LEU A 99 17.54 11.52 -2.70
C LEU A 99 18.04 12.47 -1.61
N ASP A 100 18.91 13.41 -1.95
CA ASP A 100 19.45 14.43 -1.05
C ASP A 100 18.28 15.27 -0.49
N CYS A 101 17.39 15.75 -1.37
CA CYS A 101 16.20 16.45 -0.93
C CYS A 101 15.26 15.57 -0.09
N PHE A 102 15.03 14.31 -0.51
CA PHE A 102 14.18 13.38 0.21
C PHE A 102 14.64 13.19 1.66
N VAL A 103 15.94 13.02 1.90
CA VAL A 103 16.50 12.88 3.26
C VAL A 103 16.28 14.13 4.10
N GLU A 104 16.29 15.32 3.49
CA GLU A 104 16.14 16.60 4.20
C GLU A 104 14.67 16.93 4.54
N ILE A 105 13.77 16.71 3.58
CA ILE A 105 12.38 17.18 3.69
C ILE A 105 11.42 16.11 4.19
N ALA A 106 11.69 14.82 3.93
CA ALA A 106 10.75 13.75 4.24
C ALA A 106 10.50 13.64 5.76
N PRO A 107 9.27 13.29 6.16
CA PRO A 107 8.96 13.13 7.57
C PRO A 107 9.72 11.96 8.18
N LYS A 108 10.26 12.19 9.37
CA LYS A 108 10.68 11.13 10.31
C LYS A 108 9.46 10.28 10.73
N PRO A 109 9.65 9.12 11.40
CA PRO A 109 8.54 8.34 11.96
C PRO A 109 7.52 9.25 12.66
N ARG A 110 6.25 9.14 12.27
CA ARG A 110 5.17 10.01 12.76
C ARG A 110 4.35 9.29 13.84
N PRO A 111 3.72 10.03 14.77
CA PRO A 111 2.73 9.48 15.66
C PRO A 111 1.63 8.74 14.89
N LYS A 112 1.13 7.65 15.46
CA LYS A 112 0.09 6.82 14.86
C LYS A 112 -1.07 6.70 15.85
N GLN A 113 -2.27 6.98 15.38
CA GLN A 113 -3.49 6.83 16.16
C GLN A 113 -3.81 5.34 16.34
N SER A 114 -3.96 4.89 17.59
CA SER A 114 -4.64 3.64 17.95
C SER A 114 -6.10 3.93 18.30
N GLU A 115 -6.90 2.89 18.51
CA GLU A 115 -8.28 3.02 18.98
C GLU A 115 -8.37 3.73 20.34
N GLU A 116 -7.38 3.51 21.20
CA GLU A 116 -7.34 4.03 22.57
C GLU A 116 -6.66 5.40 22.68
N ARG A 117 -5.55 5.62 21.97
CA ARG A 117 -4.76 6.87 22.08
C ARG A 117 -3.83 7.12 20.89
N LEU A 118 -3.29 8.32 20.84
CA LEU A 118 -2.17 8.63 19.97
C LEU A 118 -0.88 8.03 20.55
N VAL A 119 -0.16 7.23 19.76
CA VAL A 119 1.15 6.68 20.12
C VAL A 119 2.24 7.45 19.42
N LYS A 120 3.22 7.95 20.18
CA LYS A 120 4.34 8.74 19.67
C LYS A 120 5.58 7.87 19.48
N PRO A 121 6.40 8.15 18.45
CA PRO A 121 7.58 7.35 18.15
C PRO A 121 8.71 7.47 19.18
N ASP A 122 8.72 8.51 19.99
CA ASP A 122 9.70 8.72 21.07
C ASP A 122 9.33 8.00 22.38
N GLU A 123 8.23 7.25 22.41
CA GLU A 123 7.88 6.40 23.55
C GLU A 123 8.90 5.26 23.72
N LYS A 124 9.22 4.94 24.98
CA LYS A 124 10.24 3.93 25.31
C LYS A 124 9.79 2.49 25.06
N LYS A 125 8.49 2.24 25.21
CA LYS A 125 7.94 0.88 25.13
C LYS A 125 7.66 0.51 23.69
N PHE A 126 7.97 -0.72 23.32
CA PHE A 126 7.72 -1.18 21.95
C PHE A 126 6.23 -1.27 21.65
N THR A 127 5.85 -0.71 20.50
CA THR A 127 4.55 -0.94 19.85
C THR A 127 4.74 -1.06 18.35
N GLY A 128 3.99 -1.98 17.73
CA GLY A 128 4.00 -2.15 16.28
C GLY A 128 2.79 -2.91 15.79
N PHE A 129 2.52 -2.84 14.50
CA PHE A 129 1.37 -3.53 13.89
C PHE A 129 1.77 -4.25 12.60
N VAL A 130 1.08 -5.36 12.34
CA VAL A 130 1.20 -6.12 11.10
C VAL A 130 0.47 -5.37 9.99
N PHE A 131 1.19 -4.86 9.00
CA PHE A 131 0.57 -4.14 7.86
C PHE A 131 0.52 -4.97 6.58
N LYS A 132 1.36 -6.01 6.49
CA LYS A 132 1.44 -6.88 5.33
C LYS A 132 1.79 -8.29 5.78
N ILE A 133 1.23 -9.27 5.10
CA ILE A 133 1.57 -10.67 5.29
C ILE A 133 1.88 -11.25 3.93
N HIS A 134 2.91 -12.09 3.85
CA HIS A 134 3.26 -12.80 2.64
C HIS A 134 3.45 -14.27 2.99
N ALA A 135 2.72 -15.17 2.32
CA ALA A 135 2.89 -16.59 2.53
C ALA A 135 3.77 -17.19 1.44
N ASN A 136 4.43 -18.29 1.79
CA ASN A 136 5.02 -19.22 0.84
C ASN A 136 6.08 -18.62 -0.10
N MET A 137 6.96 -17.77 0.45
CA MET A 137 8.11 -17.23 -0.29
C MET A 137 9.12 -18.30 -0.75
N ASP A 138 9.16 -19.46 -0.07
CA ASP A 138 10.01 -20.60 -0.42
C ASP A 138 9.12 -21.81 -0.73
N PRO A 139 9.15 -22.35 -1.97
CA PRO A 139 8.38 -23.55 -2.33
C PRO A 139 8.65 -24.77 -1.42
N ASN A 140 9.84 -24.85 -0.82
CA ASN A 140 10.25 -25.97 0.03
C ASN A 140 9.81 -25.81 1.48
N HIS A 141 9.65 -24.57 1.95
CA HIS A 141 9.22 -24.24 3.29
C HIS A 141 8.03 -23.31 3.20
N ARG A 142 6.83 -23.85 3.48
CA ARG A 142 5.56 -23.12 3.55
C ARG A 142 5.52 -22.13 4.72
N ASN A 143 6.44 -21.18 4.70
CA ASN A 143 6.66 -20.20 5.75
C ASN A 143 5.88 -18.94 5.38
N ARG A 144 5.02 -18.51 6.30
CA ARG A 144 4.33 -17.23 6.25
C ARG A 144 5.20 -16.20 6.99
N LEU A 145 5.25 -14.99 6.47
CA LEU A 145 5.99 -13.90 7.07
C LEU A 145 5.05 -12.71 7.27
N ALA A 146 4.95 -12.25 8.51
CA ALA A 146 4.22 -11.05 8.88
C ALA A 146 5.19 -9.87 8.93
N PHE A 147 4.90 -8.81 8.19
CA PHE A 147 5.67 -7.57 8.19
C PHE A 147 5.06 -6.61 9.20
N ILE A 148 5.84 -6.28 10.21
CA ILE A 148 5.46 -5.39 11.29
C ILE A 148 6.15 -4.05 11.09
N LYS A 149 5.35 -2.98 11.13
CA LYS A 149 5.84 -1.62 11.19
C LYS A 149 5.95 -1.22 12.66
N ILE A 150 7.16 -0.81 13.06
CA ILE A 150 7.42 -0.33 14.41
C ILE A 150 6.92 1.11 14.52
N VAL A 151 6.10 1.38 15.53
CA VAL A 151 5.54 2.71 15.80
C VAL A 151 6.31 3.41 16.90
N SER A 152 6.66 2.71 17.99
CA SER A 152 7.41 3.27 19.11
C SER A 152 8.29 2.21 19.79
N GLY A 153 9.21 2.66 20.64
CA GLY A 153 10.16 1.82 21.37
C GLY A 153 11.11 1.03 20.48
N GLU A 154 11.76 0.02 21.08
CA GLU A 154 12.76 -0.82 20.41
C GLU A 154 12.27 -2.25 20.29
N PHE A 155 12.22 -2.77 19.07
CA PHE A 155 12.03 -4.21 18.88
C PHE A 155 13.36 -4.92 19.10
N LYS A 156 13.39 -5.83 20.06
CA LYS A 156 14.52 -6.71 20.38
C LYS A 156 14.20 -8.16 20.09
N ARG A 157 15.13 -8.84 19.43
CA ARG A 157 15.10 -10.30 19.22
C ARG A 157 15.00 -11.04 20.54
N ASN A 158 14.33 -12.20 20.53
CA ASN A 158 14.19 -13.08 21.68
C ASN A 158 13.51 -12.47 22.92
N THR A 159 12.85 -11.31 22.76
CA THR A 159 12.06 -10.65 23.79
C THR A 159 10.60 -11.06 23.66
N PRO A 160 9.87 -11.30 24.78
CA PRO A 160 8.45 -11.58 24.73
C PRO A 160 7.64 -10.30 24.49
N TYR A 161 6.75 -10.33 23.50
CA TYR A 161 5.79 -9.27 23.20
C TYR A 161 4.37 -9.79 23.35
N LEU A 162 3.46 -8.95 23.82
CA LEU A 162 2.04 -9.25 23.88
C LEU A 162 1.45 -9.14 22.48
N HIS A 163 0.88 -10.23 21.97
CA HIS A 163 -0.05 -10.21 20.85
C HIS A 163 -1.43 -9.86 21.36
N VAL A 164 -1.85 -8.61 21.14
CA VAL A 164 -3.01 -8.00 21.79
C VAL A 164 -4.29 -8.77 21.50
N ARG A 165 -4.61 -9.05 20.22
CA ARG A 165 -5.83 -9.78 19.82
C ARG A 165 -5.97 -11.16 20.47
N HIS A 166 -4.85 -11.87 20.67
CA HIS A 166 -4.86 -13.20 21.27
C HIS A 166 -4.60 -13.19 22.77
N ASN A 167 -4.25 -12.04 23.35
CA ASN A 167 -3.82 -11.87 24.73
C ASN A 167 -2.76 -12.90 25.15
N LYS A 168 -1.75 -13.09 24.29
CA LYS A 168 -0.68 -14.08 24.49
C LYS A 168 0.69 -13.47 24.22
N ASN A 169 1.67 -13.85 25.03
CA ASN A 169 3.05 -13.47 24.78
C ASN A 169 3.66 -14.36 23.69
N VAL A 170 4.30 -13.72 22.73
CA VAL A 170 5.00 -14.33 21.59
C VAL A 170 6.45 -13.87 21.59
N LYS A 171 7.36 -14.75 21.17
CA LYS A 171 8.81 -14.51 21.15
C LYS A 171 9.35 -14.91 19.80
N PHE A 172 10.26 -14.10 19.25
CA PHE A 172 10.79 -14.29 17.91
C PHE A 172 12.30 -14.51 17.95
N SER A 173 12.73 -15.70 17.52
CA SER A 173 14.14 -16.10 17.50
C SER A 173 14.86 -15.73 16.20
N SER A 174 14.12 -15.45 15.13
CA SER A 174 14.68 -15.16 13.80
C SER A 174 13.89 -14.05 13.09
N PRO A 175 13.81 -12.84 13.67
CA PRO A 175 13.23 -11.68 13.00
C PRO A 175 14.14 -11.24 11.84
N ASN A 176 13.57 -10.99 10.67
CA ASN A 176 14.31 -10.54 9.49
C ASN A 176 14.09 -9.05 9.26
N ALA A 177 15.16 -8.30 9.03
CA ALA A 177 15.05 -7.03 8.32
C ALA A 177 15.28 -7.24 6.83
N PHE A 178 14.69 -6.35 6.04
CA PHE A 178 14.79 -6.36 4.59
C PHE A 178 15.72 -5.23 4.16
N PHE A 179 17.01 -5.56 3.98
CA PHE A 179 18.00 -4.66 3.41
C PHE A 179 18.22 -5.03 1.95
N ALA A 180 17.61 -4.26 1.05
CA ALA A 180 17.61 -4.51 -0.40
C ALA A 180 17.15 -5.95 -0.74
N GLU A 181 18.02 -6.76 -1.37
CA GLU A 181 17.71 -8.13 -1.79
C GLU A 181 17.97 -9.20 -0.70
N LYS A 182 18.61 -8.84 0.42
CA LYS A 182 19.03 -9.79 1.45
C LYS A 182 18.13 -9.75 2.68
N LYS A 183 17.77 -10.94 3.16
CA LYS A 183 17.13 -11.14 4.47
C LYS A 183 18.25 -11.32 5.49
N GLU A 184 18.35 -10.41 6.44
CA GLU A 184 19.30 -10.51 7.55
C GLU A 184 18.56 -10.59 8.88
N ILE A 185 19.05 -11.45 9.77
CA ILE A 185 18.50 -11.54 11.12
C ILE A 185 18.95 -10.31 11.89
N VAL A 186 18.00 -9.58 12.44
CA VAL A 186 18.27 -8.36 13.22
C VAL A 186 18.07 -8.58 14.71
N ASP A 187 18.97 -8.02 15.51
CA ASP A 187 18.85 -8.10 16.97
C ASP A 187 18.02 -6.94 17.54
N VAL A 188 18.08 -5.76 16.92
CA VAL A 188 17.36 -4.54 17.33
C VAL A 188 16.79 -3.81 16.12
N SER A 189 15.60 -3.22 16.25
CA SER A 189 14.97 -2.33 15.26
C SER A 189 14.19 -1.19 15.93
N TYR A 190 14.04 -0.07 15.23
CA TYR A 190 13.55 1.21 15.77
C TYR A 190 12.27 1.68 15.09
N PRO A 191 11.59 2.72 15.63
CA PRO A 191 10.39 3.28 15.01
C PRO A 191 10.63 3.68 13.56
N GLY A 192 9.72 3.30 12.67
CA GLY A 192 9.87 3.47 11.22
C GLY A 192 10.38 2.22 10.49
N ASP A 193 11.14 1.36 11.17
CA ASP A 193 11.64 0.12 10.58
C ASP A 193 10.50 -0.88 10.32
N ILE A 194 10.76 -1.78 9.37
CA ILE A 194 9.89 -2.90 9.03
C ILE A 194 10.62 -4.21 9.37
N VAL A 195 10.00 -5.01 10.24
CA VAL A 195 10.53 -6.31 10.66
C VAL A 195 9.63 -7.42 10.14
N GLY A 196 10.22 -8.41 9.48
CA GLY A 196 9.56 -9.64 9.06
C GLY A 196 9.65 -10.72 10.13
N LEU A 197 8.51 -11.12 10.68
CA LEU A 197 8.41 -12.20 11.66
C LEU A 197 7.84 -13.46 11.04
N GLN A 198 8.45 -14.60 11.37
CA GLN A 198 7.91 -15.91 10.98
C GLN A 198 6.53 -16.09 11.62
N ASP A 199 5.57 -16.44 10.79
CA ASP A 199 4.20 -16.64 11.18
C ASP A 199 3.76 -18.08 10.91
N THR A 200 3.15 -18.70 11.91
CA THR A 200 2.58 -20.05 11.81
C THR A 200 1.10 -20.05 11.39
N GLY A 201 0.57 -18.89 11.00
CA GLY A 201 -0.85 -18.69 10.71
C GLY A 201 -1.60 -17.94 11.81
N THR A 202 -0.87 -17.38 12.79
CA THR A 202 -1.46 -16.71 13.96
C THR A 202 -1.76 -15.24 13.64
N PHE A 203 -0.92 -14.60 12.84
CA PHE A 203 -1.06 -13.18 12.53
C PHE A 203 -2.15 -12.89 11.49
N LYS A 204 -2.78 -11.73 11.64
CA LYS A 204 -3.65 -11.07 10.65
C LYS A 204 -3.16 -9.66 10.41
N ILE A 205 -3.49 -9.10 9.24
CA ILE A 205 -3.27 -7.68 8.97
C ILE A 205 -4.05 -6.85 10.01
N GLY A 206 -3.40 -5.85 10.58
CA GLY A 206 -3.91 -5.05 11.70
C GLY A 206 -3.52 -5.56 13.09
N ASP A 207 -3.01 -6.79 13.22
CA ASP A 207 -2.62 -7.30 14.53
C ASP A 207 -1.52 -6.43 15.18
N THR A 208 -1.73 -6.11 16.46
CA THR A 208 -0.82 -5.26 17.23
C THR A 208 0.04 -6.09 18.19
N LEU A 209 1.33 -5.74 18.25
CA LEU A 209 2.31 -6.25 19.21
C LEU A 209 2.78 -5.13 20.13
N THR A 210 2.88 -5.41 21.43
CA THR A 210 3.31 -4.43 22.44
C THR A 210 4.17 -5.07 23.54
N GLU A 211 4.76 -4.25 24.42
CA GLU A 211 5.38 -4.72 25.67
C GLU A 211 4.38 -4.86 26.84
N GLY A 212 3.11 -5.18 26.54
CA GLY A 212 2.09 -5.49 27.54
C GLY A 212 0.96 -4.47 27.64
N GLU A 213 1.08 -3.31 26.99
CA GLU A 213 -0.05 -2.38 26.85
C GLU A 213 -1.09 -2.98 25.89
N VAL A 214 -2.37 -2.92 26.25
CA VAL A 214 -3.46 -3.37 25.39
C VAL A 214 -3.89 -2.18 24.53
N ILE A 215 -3.25 -2.06 23.35
CA ILE A 215 -3.63 -1.06 22.33
C ILE A 215 -3.86 -1.75 21.00
N ASN A 216 -4.81 -1.22 20.22
CA ASN A 216 -5.18 -1.74 18.92
C ASN A 216 -4.96 -0.68 17.86
N TYR A 217 -4.02 -0.93 16.96
CA TYR A 217 -3.94 -0.16 15.73
C TYR A 217 -4.99 -0.64 14.75
N LYS A 218 -5.71 0.30 14.13
CA LYS A 218 -6.56 -0.03 13.00
C LYS A 218 -5.73 -0.65 11.87
N GLY A 219 -6.33 -1.66 11.22
CA GLY A 219 -5.70 -2.36 10.12
C GLY A 219 -5.56 -1.49 8.88
N VAL A 220 -5.24 -2.14 7.77
CA VAL A 220 -5.48 -1.53 6.46
C VAL A 220 -6.92 -1.88 6.12
N PRO A 221 -7.83 -0.89 6.01
CA PRO A 221 -9.23 -1.19 5.70
C PRO A 221 -9.32 -1.92 4.37
N SER A 222 -10.23 -2.88 4.27
CA SER A 222 -10.54 -3.48 2.98
C SER A 222 -11.43 -2.51 2.22
N PHE A 223 -10.96 -2.03 1.08
CA PHE A 223 -11.73 -1.16 0.20
C PHE A 223 -12.62 -1.99 -0.72
N SER A 224 -13.81 -1.52 -1.08
CA SER A 224 -14.63 -2.19 -2.10
C SER A 224 -13.77 -2.46 -3.35
N PRO A 225 -13.65 -3.72 -3.79
CA PRO A 225 -12.93 -4.04 -5.01
C PRO A 225 -13.57 -3.40 -6.26
N GLU A 226 -12.81 -3.36 -7.36
CA GLU A 226 -13.25 -2.82 -8.65
C GLU A 226 -13.66 -3.91 -9.65
N HIS A 227 -13.13 -5.12 -9.48
CA HIS A 227 -13.42 -6.25 -10.35
C HIS A 227 -13.87 -7.44 -9.54
N PHE A 228 -14.89 -8.16 -10.04
CA PHE A 228 -15.46 -9.33 -9.38
C PHE A 228 -15.58 -10.50 -10.35
N ARG A 229 -15.14 -11.68 -9.91
CA ARG A 229 -15.32 -12.92 -10.67
C ARG A 229 -15.65 -14.07 -9.73
N TYR A 230 -16.48 -14.99 -10.19
CA TYR A 230 -16.59 -16.28 -9.54
C TYR A 230 -15.28 -17.04 -9.70
N ILE A 231 -14.85 -17.72 -8.65
CA ILE A 231 -13.76 -18.70 -8.72
C ILE A 231 -14.35 -20.10 -8.72
N ASN A 232 -14.06 -20.85 -9.78
CA ASN A 232 -14.53 -22.22 -9.97
C ASN A 232 -13.35 -23.19 -9.85
N ASN A 233 -13.60 -24.36 -9.25
CA ASN A 233 -12.60 -25.41 -9.18
C ASN A 233 -12.45 -26.09 -10.55
N ALA A 234 -11.25 -26.04 -11.13
CA ALA A 234 -10.96 -26.69 -12.41
C ALA A 234 -10.51 -28.15 -12.25
N ASP A 235 -10.21 -28.59 -11.01
CA ASP A 235 -9.83 -29.96 -10.67
C ASP A 235 -10.63 -30.44 -9.44
N PRO A 236 -11.75 -31.16 -9.65
CA PRO A 236 -12.61 -31.64 -8.56
C PRO A 236 -11.86 -32.43 -7.48
N MET A 237 -10.79 -33.15 -7.83
CA MET A 237 -10.00 -33.95 -6.89
C MET A 237 -9.18 -33.10 -5.92
N LYS A 238 -8.93 -31.82 -6.25
CA LYS A 238 -8.11 -30.89 -5.45
C LYS A 238 -8.88 -29.79 -4.76
N SER A 239 -10.16 -30.02 -4.49
CA SER A 239 -11.05 -29.05 -3.81
C SER A 239 -10.49 -28.56 -2.47
N LYS A 240 -9.92 -29.46 -1.65
CA LYS A 240 -9.34 -29.08 -0.34
C LYS A 240 -8.13 -28.15 -0.48
N GLN A 241 -7.27 -28.42 -1.45
CA GLN A 241 -6.09 -27.61 -1.75
C GLN A 241 -6.50 -26.24 -2.28
N LEU A 242 -7.49 -26.19 -3.17
CA LEU A 242 -8.04 -24.94 -3.69
C LEU A 242 -8.60 -24.07 -2.56
N TYR A 243 -9.47 -24.62 -1.70
CA TYR A 243 -10.06 -23.85 -0.60
C TYR A 243 -9.00 -23.34 0.38
N LYS A 244 -8.01 -24.18 0.72
CA LYS A 244 -6.90 -23.77 1.57
C LYS A 244 -6.06 -22.67 0.93
N GLY A 245 -5.77 -22.79 -0.37
CA GLY A 245 -4.98 -21.79 -1.11
C GLY A 245 -5.70 -20.46 -1.23
N ILE A 246 -6.99 -20.48 -1.59
CA ILE A 246 -7.82 -19.26 -1.62
C ILE A 246 -7.78 -18.61 -0.25
N ASP A 247 -8.10 -19.34 0.82
CA ASP A 247 -8.18 -18.79 2.15
C ASP A 247 -6.88 -18.10 2.60
N GLN A 248 -5.72 -18.73 2.33
CA GLN A 248 -4.40 -18.17 2.64
C GLN A 248 -4.03 -16.96 1.78
N LEU A 249 -4.33 -16.99 0.48
CA LEU A 249 -4.07 -15.85 -0.41
C LEU A 249 -4.93 -14.63 -0.04
N MET A 250 -6.15 -14.85 0.46
CA MET A 250 -6.97 -13.75 0.98
C MET A 250 -6.42 -13.22 2.31
N ASP A 251 -5.86 -14.08 3.17
CA ASP A 251 -5.20 -13.66 4.42
C ASP A 251 -3.94 -12.82 4.19
N GLU A 252 -3.31 -12.94 3.02
CA GLU A 252 -2.21 -12.08 2.59
C GLU A 252 -2.70 -10.71 2.08
N GLY A 253 -4.00 -10.55 1.85
CA GLY A 253 -4.58 -9.33 1.27
C GLY A 253 -4.39 -9.22 -0.25
N VAL A 254 -4.10 -10.33 -0.96
CA VAL A 254 -3.96 -10.32 -2.43
C VAL A 254 -5.27 -9.92 -3.11
N ALA A 255 -6.40 -10.35 -2.55
CA ALA A 255 -7.75 -10.03 -2.98
C ALA A 255 -8.72 -10.22 -1.82
N GLN A 256 -9.99 -9.91 -2.05
CA GLN A 256 -11.07 -10.17 -1.11
C GLN A 256 -11.92 -11.35 -1.56
N LEU A 257 -12.36 -12.16 -0.60
CA LEU A 257 -13.25 -13.28 -0.83
C LEU A 257 -14.62 -12.98 -0.27
N PHE A 258 -15.62 -13.14 -1.12
CA PHE A 258 -17.03 -13.10 -0.74
C PHE A 258 -17.66 -14.47 -1.02
N THR A 259 -18.56 -14.90 -0.14
CA THR A 259 -19.34 -16.13 -0.32
C THR A 259 -20.80 -15.75 -0.42
N LEU A 260 -21.44 -16.05 -1.56
CA LEU A 260 -22.86 -15.72 -1.76
C LEU A 260 -23.75 -16.50 -0.78
N ASP A 261 -24.70 -15.82 -0.15
CA ASP A 261 -25.61 -16.46 0.81
C ASP A 261 -26.54 -17.47 0.13
N LEU A 262 -26.95 -17.20 -1.12
CA LEU A 262 -27.94 -18.02 -1.84
C LEU A 262 -27.45 -19.44 -2.17
N ASN A 263 -26.19 -19.58 -2.58
CA ASN A 263 -25.67 -20.82 -3.16
C ASN A 263 -24.25 -21.19 -2.70
N GLY A 264 -23.64 -20.39 -1.81
CA GLY A 264 -22.29 -20.63 -1.32
C GLY A 264 -21.18 -20.44 -2.36
N ARG A 265 -21.48 -19.92 -3.55
CA ARG A 265 -20.45 -19.66 -4.57
C ARG A 265 -19.48 -18.61 -4.07
N LYS A 266 -18.20 -18.84 -4.36
CA LYS A 266 -17.11 -17.95 -3.98
C LYS A 266 -16.86 -16.93 -5.08
N VAL A 267 -16.77 -15.68 -4.68
CA VAL A 267 -16.48 -14.52 -5.51
C VAL A 267 -15.17 -13.92 -5.03
N ILE A 268 -14.25 -13.69 -5.97
CA ILE A 268 -13.00 -12.98 -5.72
C ILE A 268 -13.17 -11.55 -6.21
N GLY A 269 -12.92 -10.60 -5.32
CA GLY A 269 -12.88 -9.17 -5.61
C GLY A 269 -11.44 -8.66 -5.62
N THR A 270 -11.06 -7.99 -6.70
CA THR A 270 -9.70 -7.44 -6.90
C THR A 270 -9.75 -5.94 -7.21
N VAL A 271 -8.69 -5.22 -6.86
CA VAL A 271 -8.52 -3.80 -7.23
C VAL A 271 -8.03 -3.69 -8.68
N GLY A 272 -7.23 -4.65 -9.15
CA GLY A 272 -6.74 -4.71 -10.53
C GLY A 272 -6.89 -6.10 -11.15
N ALA A 273 -7.27 -6.15 -12.43
CA ALA A 273 -7.55 -7.41 -13.12
C ALA A 273 -6.37 -8.40 -13.17
N LEU A 274 -5.12 -7.91 -13.19
CA LEU A 274 -3.91 -8.75 -13.18
C LEU A 274 -3.81 -9.64 -11.93
N GLN A 275 -4.45 -9.24 -10.82
CA GLN A 275 -4.45 -10.03 -9.58
C GLN A 275 -5.10 -11.41 -9.76
N TYR A 276 -6.04 -11.57 -10.70
CA TYR A 276 -6.61 -12.89 -11.00
C TYR A 276 -5.56 -13.87 -11.54
N GLU A 277 -4.68 -13.40 -12.42
CA GLU A 277 -3.60 -14.20 -12.99
C GLU A 277 -2.57 -14.56 -11.92
N VAL A 278 -2.24 -13.62 -11.04
CA VAL A 278 -1.37 -13.87 -9.89
C VAL A 278 -1.97 -14.93 -8.97
N ILE A 279 -3.27 -14.83 -8.62
CA ILE A 279 -3.94 -15.82 -7.78
C ILE A 279 -3.95 -17.19 -8.46
N GLN A 280 -4.27 -17.26 -9.74
CA GLN A 280 -4.30 -18.52 -10.49
C GLN A 280 -2.90 -19.16 -10.54
N TYR A 281 -1.86 -18.37 -10.84
CA TYR A 281 -0.48 -18.81 -10.86
C TYR A 281 -0.05 -19.35 -9.49
N ARG A 282 -0.33 -18.61 -8.41
CA ARG A 282 0.02 -19.01 -7.04
C ARG A 282 -0.75 -20.27 -6.63
N LEU A 283 -2.06 -20.35 -6.87
CA LEU A 283 -2.84 -21.56 -6.59
C LEU A 283 -2.25 -22.80 -7.27
N GLU A 284 -1.81 -22.69 -8.51
CA GLU A 284 -1.22 -23.79 -9.26
C GLU A 284 0.16 -24.19 -8.72
N HIS A 285 1.06 -23.22 -8.49
CA HIS A 285 2.46 -23.49 -8.15
C HIS A 285 2.66 -23.77 -6.65
N GLU A 286 1.88 -23.13 -5.78
CA GLU A 286 2.02 -23.21 -4.33
C GLU A 286 1.14 -24.27 -3.69
N TYR A 287 -0.05 -24.48 -4.26
CA TYR A 287 -1.07 -25.37 -3.71
C TYR A 287 -1.37 -26.56 -4.64
N GLY A 288 -0.83 -26.55 -5.86
CA GLY A 288 -1.10 -27.59 -6.85
C GLY A 288 -2.53 -27.58 -7.37
N ALA A 289 -3.31 -26.51 -7.14
CA ALA A 289 -4.73 -26.43 -7.43
C ALA A 289 -4.99 -25.54 -8.65
N LYS A 290 -5.86 -25.99 -9.56
CA LYS A 290 -6.25 -25.23 -10.75
C LYS A 290 -7.63 -24.60 -10.53
N CYS A 291 -7.77 -23.35 -10.94
CA CYS A 291 -9.04 -22.64 -10.93
C CYS A 291 -9.34 -22.02 -12.29
N THR A 292 -10.63 -21.80 -12.56
CA THR A 292 -11.11 -20.95 -13.65
C THR A 292 -11.96 -19.84 -13.09
N TYR A 293 -12.06 -18.74 -13.83
CA TYR A 293 -12.91 -17.62 -13.44
C TYR A 293 -14.13 -17.50 -14.37
N GLU A 294 -15.25 -17.11 -13.80
CA GLU A 294 -16.47 -16.76 -14.52
C GLU A 294 -16.83 -15.31 -14.18
N ASN A 295 -17.23 -14.55 -15.21
CA ASN A 295 -17.53 -13.13 -15.05
C ASN A 295 -18.75 -12.94 -14.15
N LEU A 296 -18.64 -11.99 -13.23
CA LEU A 296 -19.73 -11.58 -12.37
C LEU A 296 -19.91 -10.07 -12.50
N ASN A 297 -21.11 -9.64 -12.90
CA ASN A 297 -21.39 -8.23 -13.10
C ASN A 297 -21.75 -7.57 -11.75
N VAL A 298 -20.72 -7.05 -11.08
CA VAL A 298 -20.83 -6.30 -9.83
C VAL A 298 -20.05 -5.00 -10.02
N HIS A 299 -20.71 -3.90 -9.70
CA HIS A 299 -20.13 -2.56 -9.71
C HIS A 299 -19.39 -2.25 -8.41
N LYS A 300 -20.00 -2.55 -7.26
CA LYS A 300 -19.40 -2.32 -5.93
C LYS A 300 -19.84 -3.36 -4.91
N ALA A 301 -18.95 -3.66 -3.98
CA ALA A 301 -19.25 -4.42 -2.77
C ALA A 301 -19.42 -3.43 -1.62
N CYS A 302 -20.61 -3.38 -1.02
CA CYS A 302 -20.91 -2.47 0.07
C CYS A 302 -21.15 -3.28 1.35
N TRP A 303 -20.42 -3.00 2.41
CA TRP A 303 -20.69 -3.61 3.71
C TRP A 303 -21.95 -3.00 4.32
N VAL A 304 -22.80 -3.87 4.86
CA VAL A 304 -24.13 -3.49 5.34
C VAL A 304 -24.11 -3.36 6.85
N GLN A 305 -24.52 -2.20 7.36
CA GLN A 305 -24.73 -1.95 8.79
C GLN A 305 -26.19 -1.59 9.03
N THR A 306 -26.76 -2.13 10.10
CA THR A 306 -28.09 -1.77 10.58
C THR A 306 -28.07 -1.67 12.10
N GLU A 307 -28.83 -0.73 12.66
CA GLU A 307 -28.99 -0.59 14.12
C GLU A 307 -29.98 -1.62 14.69
N ASP A 308 -30.93 -2.11 13.87
CA ASP A 308 -31.94 -3.08 14.27
C ASP A 308 -32.09 -4.22 13.24
N GLU A 309 -31.41 -5.33 13.52
CA GLU A 309 -31.50 -6.57 12.74
C GLU A 309 -32.91 -7.21 12.75
N LYS A 310 -33.81 -6.80 13.66
CA LYS A 310 -35.18 -7.30 13.73
C LYS A 310 -36.18 -6.43 12.98
N SER A 311 -35.76 -5.27 12.48
CA SER A 311 -36.62 -4.38 11.71
C SER A 311 -37.22 -5.09 10.49
N GLU A 312 -38.48 -4.80 10.20
CA GLU A 312 -39.14 -5.36 9.00
C GLU A 312 -38.47 -4.87 7.71
N GLU A 313 -37.89 -3.68 7.73
CA GLU A 313 -37.13 -3.10 6.64
C GLU A 313 -35.86 -3.92 6.33
N TYR A 314 -35.09 -4.30 7.35
CA TYR A 314 -33.91 -5.14 7.18
C TYR A 314 -34.27 -6.55 6.70
N LYS A 315 -35.32 -7.16 7.24
CA LYS A 315 -35.80 -8.47 6.77
C LYS A 315 -36.28 -8.41 5.32
N GLU A 316 -36.97 -7.35 4.93
CA GLU A 316 -37.38 -7.14 3.53
C GLU A 316 -36.14 -6.99 2.64
N PHE A 317 -35.16 -6.19 3.04
CA PHE A 317 -33.90 -6.04 2.32
C PHE A 317 -33.22 -7.40 2.08
N LEU A 318 -33.03 -8.19 3.15
CA LEU A 318 -32.44 -9.53 3.06
C LEU A 318 -33.19 -10.42 2.06
N ARG A 319 -34.53 -10.43 2.11
CA ARG A 319 -35.36 -11.26 1.23
C ARG A 319 -35.33 -10.79 -0.22
N VAL A 320 -35.46 -9.49 -0.47
CA VAL A 320 -35.54 -8.91 -1.82
C VAL A 320 -34.17 -8.94 -2.51
N LYS A 321 -33.10 -8.67 -1.76
CA LYS A 321 -31.74 -8.58 -2.30
C LYS A 321 -30.92 -9.88 -2.16
N GLN A 322 -31.51 -10.98 -1.68
CA GLN A 322 -30.84 -12.27 -1.43
C GLN A 322 -29.86 -12.75 -2.53
N ARG A 323 -30.13 -12.46 -3.81
CA ARG A 323 -29.28 -12.86 -4.94
C ARG A 323 -27.96 -12.10 -5.01
N PHE A 324 -27.91 -10.92 -4.40
CA PHE A 324 -26.79 -9.98 -4.39
C PHE A 324 -26.15 -9.89 -3.00
N LEU A 325 -26.56 -10.72 -2.05
CA LEU A 325 -25.99 -10.76 -0.71
C LEU A 325 -24.90 -11.83 -0.62
N ALA A 326 -23.82 -11.42 0.01
CA ALA A 326 -22.66 -12.24 0.26
C ALA A 326 -22.13 -11.99 1.67
N ARG A 327 -21.23 -12.85 2.12
CA ARG A 327 -20.44 -12.65 3.32
C ARG A 327 -18.98 -12.59 2.99
N ASP A 328 -18.28 -11.63 3.59
CA ASP A 328 -16.82 -11.61 3.53
C ASP A 328 -16.19 -12.69 4.43
N LYS A 329 -14.86 -12.67 4.55
CA LYS A 329 -14.12 -13.62 5.37
C LYS A 329 -14.39 -13.45 6.87
N GLN A 330 -14.76 -12.26 7.31
CA GLN A 330 -15.12 -11.90 8.68
C GLN A 330 -16.60 -12.21 8.99
N ASN A 331 -17.32 -12.80 8.02
CA ASN A 331 -18.74 -13.12 8.11
C ASN A 331 -19.65 -11.86 8.18
N GLN A 332 -19.12 -10.69 7.80
CA GLN A 332 -19.89 -9.45 7.68
C GLN A 332 -20.76 -9.52 6.42
N LEU A 333 -21.96 -8.94 6.51
CA LEU A 333 -22.89 -8.89 5.38
C LEU A 333 -22.43 -7.87 4.34
N VAL A 334 -22.39 -8.30 3.08
CA VAL A 334 -21.97 -7.50 1.94
C VAL A 334 -23.04 -7.53 0.86
N TYR A 335 -23.45 -6.35 0.41
CA TYR A 335 -24.30 -6.16 -0.76
C TYR A 335 -23.45 -5.92 -2.00
N LEU A 336 -23.52 -6.85 -2.95
CA LEU A 336 -22.86 -6.78 -4.24
C LEU A 336 -23.77 -6.05 -5.24
N ALA A 337 -23.66 -4.72 -5.30
CA ALA A 337 -24.44 -3.89 -6.19
C ALA A 337 -24.00 -4.10 -7.65
N ASP A 338 -24.95 -4.35 -8.55
CA ASP A 338 -24.69 -4.54 -9.98
C ASP A 338 -24.45 -3.21 -10.74
N SER A 339 -24.89 -2.08 -10.19
CA SER A 339 -24.75 -0.76 -10.79
C SER A 339 -24.84 0.36 -9.74
N MET A 340 -24.36 1.56 -10.09
CA MET A 340 -24.52 2.75 -9.25
C MET A 340 -26.00 3.08 -9.01
N PHE A 341 -26.85 2.95 -10.04
CA PHE A 341 -28.28 3.23 -9.93
C PHE A 341 -28.98 2.27 -8.96
N SER A 342 -28.68 0.97 -9.02
CA SER A 342 -29.30 0.00 -8.11
C SER A 342 -28.86 0.21 -6.66
N LEU A 343 -27.61 0.64 -6.44
CA LEU A 343 -27.14 1.02 -5.11
C LEU A 343 -27.93 2.20 -4.56
N GLN A 344 -28.04 3.29 -5.32
CA GLN A 344 -28.79 4.49 -4.92
C GLN A 344 -30.26 4.18 -4.63
N MET A 345 -30.91 3.40 -5.50
CA MET A 345 -32.30 3.00 -5.29
C MET A 345 -32.46 2.14 -4.04
N THR A 346 -31.48 1.30 -3.72
CA THR A 346 -31.48 0.46 -2.52
C THR A 346 -31.29 1.31 -1.27
N GLN A 347 -30.38 2.29 -1.29
CA GLN A 347 -30.17 3.25 -0.19
C GLN A 347 -31.43 4.10 0.07
N GLN A 348 -32.11 4.56 -0.99
CA GLN A 348 -33.35 5.33 -0.85
C GLN A 348 -34.50 4.48 -0.31
N LYS A 349 -34.59 3.21 -0.71
CA LYS A 349 -35.65 2.30 -0.28
C LYS A 349 -35.47 1.84 1.17
N TYR A 350 -34.22 1.66 1.60
CA TYR A 350 -33.89 1.16 2.94
C TYR A 350 -33.04 2.18 3.72
N PRO A 351 -33.61 3.33 4.11
CA PRO A 351 -32.87 4.41 4.77
C PRO A 351 -32.34 4.05 6.16
N SER A 352 -32.87 3.00 6.81
CA SER A 352 -32.36 2.51 8.10
C SER A 352 -31.08 1.69 7.99
N ILE A 353 -30.65 1.39 6.76
CA ILE A 353 -29.47 0.57 6.46
C ILE A 353 -28.37 1.46 5.90
N THR A 354 -27.19 1.40 6.52
CA THR A 354 -25.99 2.08 6.05
C THR A 354 -25.15 1.15 5.20
N PHE A 355 -24.62 1.68 4.09
CA PHE A 355 -23.82 0.95 3.12
C PHE A 355 -22.42 1.56 3.06
N HIS A 356 -21.41 0.83 3.53
CA HIS A 356 -20.03 1.28 3.63
C HIS A 356 -19.18 0.78 2.45
N MET A 357 -18.25 1.60 1.99
CA MET A 357 -17.28 1.24 0.93
C MET A 357 -15.97 0.66 1.49
N THR A 358 -15.86 0.59 2.80
CA THR A 358 -14.74 -0.01 3.53
C THR A 358 -15.27 -1.03 4.53
N SER A 359 -14.52 -2.10 4.77
CA SER A 359 -14.91 -3.16 5.74
C SER A 359 -14.82 -2.72 7.20
N GLU A 360 -13.92 -1.78 7.48
CA GLU A 360 -13.83 -1.13 8.78
C GLU A 360 -14.74 0.10 8.75
N PHE A 361 -15.87 -0.04 9.42
CA PHE A 361 -16.80 1.01 9.80
C PHE A 361 -17.00 0.85 11.31
N ASP A 362 -16.76 1.94 12.04
CA ASP A 362 -16.49 2.07 13.48
C ASP A 362 -15.01 1.96 13.93
#